data_AF-A0A4R4ZUK7-F1
#
_entry.id   AF-A0A4R4ZUK7-F1
#
_cell.length_a   1.000
_cell.length_b   1.000
_cell.length_c   1.000
_cell.angle_alpha   90.00
_cell.angle_beta   90.00
_cell.angle_gamma   90.00
#
_symmetry.space_group_name_H-M   'P 1'
#
loop_
_entity.id
_entity.type
_entity.pdbx_description
1 polymer ?
#
loop_
_entity_poly.entity_id
_entity_poly.type
_entity_poly.pdbx_seq_one_letter_code
_entity_poly.pdbx_strand_id
1 'polypeptide(L)'
;MAIDRRSLIKNSGAVGFGALALAAVNNGTALAHSDYPANLSATERRHLRIFDELDFEVFTGQKWNRLDESHARNIRVHWPDGHTTDGIDKHIADLKAMFVWAPDTRILQHPLRLATNELTAVTGIMEGTFTRPMPDGKGGFIKPTNKPYKISMATVGIWNRRNTMDEEYLFWDNQSFYAQIGLG
;
A
#
# COMPACT_ATOMS: atom_id res chain seq x y z
N MET A 1 -7.83 -50.14 -45.75
CA MET A 1 -8.56 -49.79 -46.99
C MET A 1 -9.23 -48.44 -46.74
N ALA A 2 -8.92 -47.44 -47.57
CA ALA A 2 -9.17 -46.02 -47.32
C ALA A 2 -10.61 -45.56 -47.64
N ILE A 3 -10.98 -44.38 -47.08
CA ILE A 3 -11.73 -43.22 -47.65
C ILE A 3 -12.10 -42.33 -46.43
N ASP A 4 -11.41 -41.20 -46.20
CA ASP A 4 -11.71 -39.79 -46.60
C ASP A 4 -12.97 -39.16 -45.96
N ARG A 5 -12.79 -38.00 -45.30
CA ARG A 5 -13.51 -36.74 -45.58
C ARG A 5 -13.08 -35.60 -44.66
N ARG A 6 -12.70 -34.50 -45.31
CA ARG A 6 -12.64 -33.12 -44.79
C ARG A 6 -13.82 -32.77 -43.86
N SER A 7 -13.52 -32.16 -42.72
CA SER A 7 -14.34 -31.10 -42.13
C SER A 7 -13.61 -30.48 -40.94
N LEU A 8 -13.12 -29.26 -41.15
CA LEU A 8 -12.52 -28.37 -40.16
C LEU A 8 -13.51 -28.11 -39.02
N ILE A 9 -13.23 -28.67 -37.84
CA ILE A 9 -13.86 -28.24 -36.59
C ILE A 9 -12.94 -27.18 -35.96
N LYS A 10 -13.43 -25.95 -36.04
CA LYS A 10 -13.15 -24.86 -35.10
C LYS A 10 -13.22 -25.42 -33.68
N ASN A 11 -12.11 -25.35 -32.94
CA ASN A 11 -12.07 -24.97 -31.53
C ASN A 11 -10.64 -25.10 -31.02
N SER A 12 -9.96 -23.96 -30.95
CA SER A 12 -8.84 -23.79 -30.03
C SER A 12 -9.00 -22.40 -29.46
N GLY A 13 -9.77 -22.29 -28.38
CA GLY A 13 -9.77 -21.12 -27.53
C GLY A 13 -8.39 -21.01 -26.90
N ALA A 14 -7.51 -20.23 -27.52
CA ALA A 14 -6.30 -19.76 -26.88
C ALA A 14 -6.72 -18.72 -25.84
N VAL A 15 -6.59 -19.09 -24.57
CA VAL A 15 -6.70 -18.18 -23.43
C VAL A 15 -5.59 -17.13 -23.60
N GLY A 16 -5.97 -15.92 -24.00
CA GLY A 16 -5.10 -14.77 -24.04
C GLY A 16 -4.85 -14.25 -22.63
N PHE A 17 -3.87 -14.81 -21.93
CA PHE A 17 -3.16 -14.10 -20.87
C PHE A 17 -2.10 -13.21 -21.53
N GLY A 18 -2.17 -11.90 -21.29
CA GLY A 18 -1.06 -11.00 -21.56
C GLY A 18 -1.40 -9.81 -22.45
N ALA A 19 -1.88 -8.74 -21.81
CA ALA A 19 -1.57 -7.40 -22.27
C ALA A 19 -1.17 -6.58 -21.04
N LEU A 20 0.05 -6.82 -20.54
CA LEU A 20 0.74 -5.86 -19.70
C LEU A 20 1.11 -4.70 -20.63
N ALA A 21 0.42 -3.57 -20.53
CA ALA A 21 0.77 -2.38 -21.29
C ALA A 21 2.11 -1.84 -20.78
N LEU A 22 3.21 -2.13 -21.50
CA LEU A 22 4.47 -1.43 -21.33
C LEU A 22 4.34 -0.06 -22.05
N ALA A 23 3.98 0.98 -21.30
CA ALA A 23 4.18 2.35 -21.76
C ALA A 23 5.67 2.70 -21.60
N ALA A 24 6.35 2.93 -22.72
CA ALA A 24 7.74 3.38 -22.75
C ALA A 24 7.85 4.78 -22.12
N VAL A 25 8.55 4.89 -20.99
CA VAL A 25 8.79 6.14 -20.27
C VAL A 25 9.97 6.85 -20.94
N ASN A 26 9.70 7.87 -21.76
CA ASN A 26 10.75 8.62 -22.46
C ASN A 26 11.29 9.85 -21.70
N ASN A 27 10.95 10.03 -20.42
CA ASN A 27 11.52 11.07 -19.57
C ASN A 27 11.64 10.51 -18.15
N GLY A 28 12.87 10.38 -17.64
CA GLY A 28 13.24 9.63 -16.43
C GLY A 28 12.74 10.15 -15.08
N THR A 29 11.44 10.41 -14.93
CA THR A 29 10.80 10.81 -13.67
C THR A 29 9.43 10.16 -13.43
N ALA A 30 8.93 9.27 -14.30
CA ALA A 30 7.67 8.57 -14.03
C ALA A 30 7.94 7.34 -13.16
N LEU A 31 7.84 7.51 -11.83
CA LEU A 31 7.46 6.39 -10.97
C LEU A 31 6.18 5.80 -11.57
N ALA A 32 6.14 4.49 -11.76
CA ALA A 32 4.99 3.79 -12.35
C ALA A 32 3.76 3.94 -11.43
N HIS A 33 3.09 5.07 -11.54
CA HIS A 33 1.79 5.31 -10.95
C HIS A 33 0.82 4.40 -11.72
N SER A 34 0.23 3.38 -11.08
CA SER A 34 -0.89 2.71 -11.74
C SER A 34 -1.91 3.81 -12.06
N ASP A 35 -2.48 3.81 -13.25
CA ASP A 35 -3.55 4.73 -13.55
C ASP A 35 -4.73 4.48 -12.58
N TYR A 36 -5.48 5.54 -12.29
CA TYR A 36 -6.73 5.41 -11.55
C TYR A 36 -7.70 4.53 -12.34
N PRO A 37 -8.55 3.72 -11.66
CA PRO A 37 -9.62 3.00 -12.33
C PRO A 37 -10.47 3.92 -13.22
N ALA A 38 -10.93 3.37 -14.35
CA ALA A 38 -11.89 4.06 -15.21
C ALA A 38 -13.25 4.19 -14.50
N ASN A 39 -14.05 5.19 -14.91
CA ASN A 39 -15.44 5.40 -14.47
C ASN A 39 -15.67 5.65 -12.97
N LEU A 40 -14.64 6.10 -12.24
CA LEU A 40 -14.81 6.57 -10.86
C LEU A 40 -15.74 7.79 -10.79
N SER A 41 -16.66 7.79 -9.84
CA SER A 41 -17.38 8.98 -9.40
C SER A 41 -16.41 10.05 -8.86
N ALA A 42 -16.91 11.27 -8.70
CA ALA A 42 -16.14 12.36 -8.14
C ALA A 42 -15.66 12.05 -6.71
N THR A 43 -16.50 11.41 -5.90
CA THR A 43 -16.19 11.01 -4.51
C THR A 43 -15.10 9.96 -4.47
N GLU A 44 -15.25 8.86 -5.22
CA GLU A 44 -14.27 7.78 -5.26
C GLU A 44 -12.90 8.27 -5.73
N ARG A 45 -12.88 9.09 -6.78
CA ARG A 45 -11.64 9.70 -7.26
C ARG A 45 -11.02 10.63 -6.22
N ARG A 46 -11.83 11.34 -5.44
CA ARG A 46 -11.35 12.22 -4.37
C ARG A 46 -10.73 11.42 -3.24
N HIS A 47 -11.36 10.33 -2.79
CA HIS A 47 -10.80 9.45 -1.77
C HIS A 47 -9.47 8.82 -2.21
N LEU A 48 -9.39 8.30 -3.44
CA LEU A 48 -8.14 7.74 -3.95
C LEU A 48 -7.00 8.78 -4.07
N ARG A 49 -7.33 10.04 -4.41
CA ARG A 49 -6.33 11.13 -4.38
C ARG A 49 -5.84 11.45 -2.98
N ILE A 50 -6.73 11.49 -2.00
CA ILE A 50 -6.34 11.69 -0.61
C ILE A 50 -5.48 10.51 -0.14
N PHE A 51 -5.78 9.28 -0.58
CA PHE A 51 -4.97 8.10 -0.29
C PHE A 51 -3.54 8.22 -0.86
N ASP A 52 -3.42 8.61 -2.13
CA ASP A 52 -2.11 8.83 -2.75
C ASP A 52 -1.32 9.93 -2.02
N GLU A 53 -1.96 11.06 -1.69
CA GLU A 53 -1.33 12.15 -0.92
C GLU A 53 -0.90 11.71 0.48
N LEU A 54 -1.76 10.95 1.17
CA LEU A 54 -1.47 10.35 2.48
C LEU A 54 -0.18 9.54 2.41
N ASP A 55 -0.06 8.59 1.50
CA ASP A 55 1.09 7.67 1.51
C ASP A 55 2.34 8.28 0.87
N PHE A 56 2.20 8.96 -0.26
CA PHE A 56 3.33 9.44 -1.06
C PHE A 56 3.94 10.73 -0.50
N GLU A 57 3.13 11.56 0.17
CA GLU A 57 3.60 12.84 0.70
C GLU A 57 3.59 12.91 2.22
N VAL A 58 2.49 12.51 2.86
CA VAL A 58 2.31 12.72 4.30
C VAL A 58 3.08 11.68 5.11
N PHE A 59 2.85 10.39 4.87
CA PHE A 59 3.55 9.29 5.53
C PHE A 59 5.03 9.28 5.14
N THR A 60 5.33 9.20 3.84
CA THR A 60 6.70 9.19 3.32
C THR A 60 7.49 10.44 3.74
N GLY A 61 6.85 11.61 3.76
CA GLY A 61 7.47 12.86 4.19
C GLY A 61 7.42 13.11 5.71
N GLN A 62 6.88 12.18 6.50
CA GLN A 62 6.71 12.32 7.95
C GLN A 62 5.97 13.62 8.36
N LYS A 63 5.02 14.08 7.54
CA LYS A 63 4.25 15.33 7.73
C LYS A 63 3.08 15.10 8.71
N TRP A 64 3.37 14.66 9.92
CA TRP A 64 2.36 14.17 10.90
C TRP A 64 1.24 15.16 11.24
N ASN A 65 1.53 16.46 11.11
CA ASN A 65 0.54 17.53 11.31
C ASN A 65 -0.51 17.62 10.20
N ARG A 66 -0.38 16.82 9.12
CA ARG A 66 -1.32 16.72 7.99
C ARG A 66 -2.11 15.42 8.00
N LEU A 67 -1.93 14.55 8.99
CA LEU A 67 -2.60 13.24 8.99
C LEU A 67 -4.13 13.37 9.15
N ASP A 68 -4.59 14.48 9.70
CA ASP A 68 -6.01 14.83 9.82
C ASP A 68 -6.67 15.22 8.49
N GLU A 69 -5.89 15.41 7.42
CA GLU A 69 -6.42 15.57 6.05
C GLU A 69 -7.08 14.29 5.54
N SER A 70 -6.64 13.12 6.04
CA SER A 70 -7.15 11.80 5.63
C SER A 70 -7.79 11.01 6.77
N HIS A 71 -7.46 11.27 8.03
CA HIS A 71 -7.96 10.50 9.19
C HIS A 71 -8.86 11.33 10.11
N ALA A 72 -9.98 10.76 10.54
CA ALA A 72 -10.81 11.35 11.58
C ALA A 72 -10.05 11.39 12.91
N ARG A 73 -10.36 12.35 13.78
CA ARG A 73 -9.74 12.44 15.12
C ARG A 73 -9.92 11.17 15.96
N ASN A 74 -11.04 10.48 15.78
CA ASN A 74 -11.43 9.24 16.45
C ASN A 74 -11.27 8.00 15.56
N ILE A 75 -10.39 8.06 14.54
CA ILE A 75 -10.07 6.93 13.67
C ILE A 75 -9.79 5.66 14.49
N ARG A 76 -10.31 4.52 14.04
CA ARG A 76 -9.86 3.21 14.46
C ARG A 76 -8.93 2.60 13.41
N VAL A 77 -7.74 2.16 13.79
CA VAL A 77 -6.80 1.51 12.84
C VAL A 77 -6.45 0.11 13.31
N HIS A 78 -6.62 -0.86 12.42
CA HIS A 78 -6.27 -2.27 12.62
C HIS A 78 -4.93 -2.57 11.99
N TRP A 79 -3.98 -3.03 12.78
CA TRP A 79 -2.60 -3.25 12.38
C TRP A 79 -2.33 -4.72 12.02
N PRO A 80 -1.28 -5.00 11.23
CA PRO A 80 -1.02 -6.35 10.71
C PRO A 80 -0.50 -7.35 11.73
N ASP A 81 -0.10 -6.90 12.91
CA ASP A 81 0.22 -7.74 14.07
C ASP A 81 -1.01 -8.07 14.92
N GLY A 82 -2.19 -7.61 14.51
CA GLY A 82 -3.48 -7.89 15.13
C GLY A 82 -3.92 -6.91 16.22
N HIS A 83 -3.12 -5.89 16.55
CA HIS A 83 -3.56 -4.84 17.48
C HIS A 83 -4.41 -3.78 16.78
N THR A 84 -5.15 -3.02 17.58
CA THR A 84 -5.96 -1.90 17.11
C THR A 84 -5.60 -0.63 17.88
N THR A 85 -5.67 0.51 17.22
CA THR A 85 -5.55 1.83 17.85
C THR A 85 -6.86 2.59 17.73
N ASP A 86 -7.16 3.39 18.76
CA ASP A 86 -8.32 4.29 18.81
C ASP A 86 -7.82 5.72 18.98
N GLY A 87 -8.14 6.58 18.01
CA GLY A 87 -7.75 7.98 17.98
C GLY A 87 -6.45 8.27 17.22
N ILE A 88 -6.44 9.43 16.55
CA ILE A 88 -5.36 9.81 15.63
C ILE A 88 -4.00 9.96 16.32
N ASP A 89 -3.96 10.39 17.58
CA ASP A 89 -2.71 10.61 18.31
C ASP A 89 -1.95 9.30 18.55
N LYS A 90 -2.66 8.22 18.90
CA LYS A 90 -2.05 6.90 19.09
C LYS A 90 -1.57 6.34 17.75
N HIS A 91 -2.37 6.48 16.71
CA HIS A 91 -2.00 6.04 15.37
C HIS A 91 -0.75 6.78 14.84
N ILE A 92 -0.65 8.10 15.02
CA ILE A 92 0.55 8.89 14.70
C ILE A 92 1.78 8.38 15.46
N ALA A 93 1.63 8.05 16.75
CA ALA A 93 2.73 7.54 17.56
C ALA A 93 3.30 6.22 16.99
N ASP A 94 2.43 5.34 16.52
CA ASP A 94 2.83 4.05 15.94
C ASP A 94 3.46 4.23 14.56
N LEU A 95 2.91 5.09 13.70
CA LEU A 95 3.54 5.44 12.42
C LEU A 95 4.95 6.01 12.65
N LYS A 96 5.12 6.94 13.59
CA LYS A 96 6.44 7.50 13.96
C LYS A 96 7.43 6.42 14.39
N ALA A 97 6.98 5.39 15.09
CA ALA A 97 7.85 4.31 15.57
C ALA A 97 8.51 3.54 14.42
N MET A 98 7.85 3.43 13.26
CA MET A 98 8.43 2.82 12.05
C MET A 98 9.65 3.60 11.55
N PHE A 99 9.62 4.93 11.64
CA PHE A 99 10.70 5.80 11.15
C PHE A 99 11.88 5.94 12.11
N VAL A 100 11.74 5.53 13.39
CA VAL A 100 12.83 5.60 14.37
C VAL A 100 14.06 4.84 13.89
N TRP A 101 13.84 3.64 13.34
CA TRP A 101 14.90 2.71 12.94
C TRP A 101 15.11 2.63 11.43
N ALA A 102 14.08 2.94 10.62
CA ALA A 102 14.14 3.08 9.17
C ALA A 102 13.67 4.49 8.72
N PRO A 103 14.52 5.53 8.88
CA PRO A 103 14.14 6.92 8.56
C PRO A 103 13.90 7.18 7.07
N ASP A 104 14.31 6.28 6.19
CA ASP A 104 14.12 6.33 4.74
C ASP A 104 12.89 5.53 4.26
N THR A 105 12.05 5.08 5.20
CA THR A 105 10.76 4.41 4.91
C THR A 105 9.92 5.27 3.98
N ARG A 106 9.40 4.66 2.93
CA ARG A 106 8.57 5.35 1.93
C ARG A 106 7.59 4.41 1.26
N ILE A 107 6.49 4.99 0.78
CA ILE A 107 5.53 4.39 -0.13
C ILE A 107 5.40 5.36 -1.29
N LEU A 108 5.66 4.91 -2.52
CA LEU A 108 5.71 5.79 -3.70
C LEU A 108 4.86 5.29 -4.87
N GLN A 109 4.13 4.20 -4.66
CA GLN A 109 3.34 3.58 -5.70
C GLN A 109 2.18 2.81 -5.10
N HIS A 110 1.04 2.89 -5.78
CA HIS A 110 -0.13 2.06 -5.51
C HIS A 110 -0.47 1.21 -6.75
N PRO A 111 0.03 -0.03 -6.85
CA PRO A 111 -0.16 -0.86 -8.05
C PRO A 111 -1.62 -1.21 -8.36
N LEU A 112 -2.46 -1.32 -7.33
CA LEU A 112 -3.89 -1.61 -7.45
C LEU A 112 -4.67 -0.63 -6.58
N ARG A 113 -5.77 -0.12 -7.13
CA ARG A 113 -6.69 0.76 -6.43
C ARG A 113 -8.12 0.36 -6.70
N LEU A 114 -8.95 0.39 -5.66
CA LEU A 114 -10.38 0.16 -5.71
C LEU A 114 -11.04 1.24 -4.87
N ALA A 115 -12.17 1.74 -5.36
CA ALA A 115 -13.03 2.62 -4.60
C ALA A 115 -14.48 2.33 -4.95
N THR A 116 -15.33 2.33 -3.92
CA THR A 116 -16.79 2.20 -4.05
C THR A 116 -17.43 3.05 -2.97
N ASN A 117 -18.01 4.19 -3.36
CA ASN A 117 -18.55 5.19 -2.44
C ASN A 117 -17.58 5.56 -1.30
N GLU A 118 -17.92 5.21 -0.05
CA GLU A 118 -17.15 5.43 1.17
C GLU A 118 -16.10 4.35 1.48
N LEU A 119 -15.80 3.44 0.56
CA LEU A 119 -14.79 2.41 0.75
C LEU A 119 -13.67 2.56 -0.26
N THR A 120 -12.43 2.53 0.19
CA THR A 120 -11.25 2.37 -0.68
C THR A 120 -10.44 1.16 -0.28
N ALA A 121 -9.79 0.52 -1.25
CA ALA A 121 -8.73 -0.43 -1.02
C ALA A 121 -7.59 -0.16 -1.99
N VAL A 122 -6.38 0.05 -1.48
CA VAL A 122 -5.18 0.25 -2.30
C VAL A 122 -4.13 -0.79 -1.92
N THR A 123 -3.37 -1.28 -2.89
CA THR A 123 -2.09 -1.93 -2.60
C THR A 123 -1.00 -0.90 -2.68
N GLY A 124 0.06 -1.06 -1.88
CA GLY A 124 1.23 -0.20 -1.89
C GLY A 124 2.51 -1.01 -1.80
N ILE A 125 3.62 -0.37 -2.17
CA ILE A 125 4.95 -0.93 -1.92
C ILE A 125 5.65 -0.04 -0.91
N MET A 126 5.87 -0.58 0.29
CA MET A 126 6.62 0.08 1.35
C MET A 126 8.05 -0.43 1.35
N GLU A 127 9.01 0.47 1.29
CA GLU A 127 10.44 0.14 1.26
C GLU A 127 11.26 1.10 2.12
N GLY A 128 12.41 0.63 2.60
CA GLY A 128 13.29 1.38 3.50
C GLY A 128 14.50 0.53 3.92
N THR A 129 15.27 1.02 4.89
CA THR A 129 16.51 0.37 5.34
C THR A 129 16.66 0.41 6.86
N PHE A 130 16.97 -0.73 7.48
CA PHE A 130 17.20 -0.81 8.93
C PHE A 130 18.58 -0.22 9.32
N THR A 131 18.64 1.10 9.51
CA THR A 131 19.88 1.87 9.66
C THR A 131 20.12 2.44 11.05
N ARG A 132 19.08 2.49 11.91
CA ARG A 132 19.16 3.01 13.28
C ARG A 132 18.67 1.98 14.29
N PRO A 133 19.08 2.04 15.57
CA PRO A 133 18.64 1.07 16.58
C PRO A 133 17.12 0.99 16.69
N MET A 134 16.58 -0.22 16.66
CA MET A 134 15.13 -0.47 16.79
C MET A 134 14.79 -0.81 18.24
N PRO A 135 13.82 -0.13 18.88
CA PRO A 135 13.34 -0.52 20.20
C PRO A 135 12.81 -1.96 20.19
N ASP A 136 13.19 -2.77 21.18
CA ASP A 136 12.76 -4.18 21.28
C ASP A 136 11.45 -4.39 22.06
N GLY A 137 10.84 -3.31 22.54
CA GLY A 137 9.63 -3.33 23.38
C GLY A 137 9.87 -3.78 24.83
N LYS A 138 11.10 -4.10 25.22
CA LYS A 138 11.52 -4.60 26.55
C LYS A 138 12.48 -3.64 27.26
N GLY A 139 12.66 -2.43 26.73
CA GLY A 139 13.60 -1.42 27.23
C GLY A 139 15.00 -1.52 26.65
N GLY A 140 15.23 -2.43 25.69
CA GLY A 140 16.47 -2.57 24.95
C GLY A 140 16.36 -2.11 23.50
N PHE A 141 17.43 -2.40 22.75
CA PHE A 141 17.52 -2.06 21.33
C PHE A 141 18.13 -3.21 20.52
N ILE A 142 17.56 -3.44 19.34
CA ILE A 142 18.11 -4.29 18.29
C ILE A 142 19.08 -3.45 17.46
N LYS A 143 20.28 -3.97 17.20
CA LYS A 143 21.31 -3.29 16.41
C LYS A 143 20.86 -3.17 14.94
N PRO A 144 21.19 -2.06 14.25
CA PRO A 144 20.93 -1.93 12.82
C PRO A 144 21.59 -3.06 12.03
N THR A 145 20.86 -3.63 11.06
CA THR A 145 21.41 -4.67 10.17
C THR A 145 21.86 -4.10 8.82
N ASN A 146 21.53 -2.84 8.53
CA ASN A 146 21.71 -2.17 7.23
C ASN A 146 21.07 -2.91 6.06
N LYS A 147 20.14 -3.82 6.33
CA LYS A 147 19.41 -4.53 5.29
C LYS A 147 18.25 -3.67 4.78
N PRO A 148 18.08 -3.55 3.46
CA PRO A 148 16.89 -2.97 2.90
C PRO A 148 15.71 -3.92 3.04
N TYR A 149 14.51 -3.37 3.06
CA TYR A 149 13.28 -4.12 2.88
C TYR A 149 12.43 -3.49 1.79
N LYS A 150 11.59 -4.33 1.18
CA LYS A 150 10.59 -3.97 0.19
C LYS A 150 9.43 -4.93 0.34
N ILE A 151 8.32 -4.43 0.87
CA ILE A 151 7.14 -5.24 1.17
C ILE A 151 5.92 -4.70 0.45
N SER A 152 5.09 -5.62 -0.03
CA SER A 152 3.76 -5.30 -0.51
C SER A 152 2.83 -5.12 0.69
N MET A 153 2.07 -4.04 0.67
CA MET A 153 1.01 -3.77 1.63
C MET A 153 -0.34 -3.64 0.93
N ALA A 154 -1.42 -3.78 1.69
CA ALA A 154 -2.74 -3.34 1.30
C ALA A 154 -3.36 -2.54 2.43
N THR A 155 -4.06 -1.45 2.08
CA THR A 155 -4.81 -0.66 3.05
C THR A 155 -6.25 -0.52 2.59
N VAL A 156 -7.18 -0.76 3.51
CA VAL A 156 -8.61 -0.55 3.32
C VAL A 156 -9.06 0.62 4.20
N GLY A 157 -9.70 1.62 3.60
CA GLY A 157 -10.19 2.81 4.28
C GLY A 157 -11.70 2.91 4.21
N ILE A 158 -12.35 3.11 5.35
CA ILE A 158 -13.78 3.42 5.45
C ILE A 158 -13.94 4.91 5.74
N TRP A 159 -14.51 5.64 4.78
CA TRP A 159 -14.60 7.09 4.75
C TRP A 159 -15.91 7.60 5.33
N ASN A 160 -15.87 8.79 5.90
CA ASN A 160 -17.03 9.47 6.45
C ASN A 160 -17.49 10.62 5.55
N ARG A 161 -18.60 11.28 5.93
CA ARG A 161 -19.16 12.41 5.18
C ARG A 161 -18.29 13.67 5.15
N ARG A 162 -17.29 13.76 6.04
CA ARG A 162 -16.26 14.82 6.02
C ARG A 162 -15.09 14.45 5.11
N ASN A 163 -15.15 13.27 4.50
CA ASN A 163 -14.13 12.67 3.65
C ASN A 163 -12.78 12.46 4.35
N THR A 164 -12.83 12.04 5.60
CA THR A 164 -11.71 11.42 6.30
C THR A 164 -12.10 9.97 6.62
N MET A 165 -11.13 9.11 6.86
CA MET A 165 -11.37 7.74 7.29
C MET A 165 -11.84 7.72 8.76
N ASP A 166 -12.90 6.97 9.05
CA ASP A 166 -13.30 6.61 10.41
C ASP A 166 -12.65 5.28 10.84
N GLU A 167 -12.32 4.42 9.88
CA GLU A 167 -11.68 3.13 10.13
C GLU A 167 -10.70 2.77 9.00
N GLU A 168 -9.55 2.23 9.39
CA GLU A 168 -8.50 1.81 8.48
C GLU A 168 -8.02 0.40 8.84
N TYR A 169 -7.78 -0.43 7.83
CA TYR A 169 -7.20 -1.75 7.97
C TYR A 169 -5.92 -1.85 7.18
N LEU A 170 -4.83 -2.10 7.88
CA LEU A 170 -3.51 -2.28 7.31
C LEU A 170 -3.21 -3.77 7.16
N PHE A 171 -2.57 -4.15 6.06
CA PHE A 171 -2.14 -5.52 5.80
C PHE A 171 -0.74 -5.54 5.19
N TRP A 172 0.16 -6.32 5.78
CA TRP A 172 1.42 -6.78 5.18
C TRP A 172 1.89 -8.06 5.88
N ASP A 173 2.83 -8.76 5.26
CA ASP A 173 3.43 -9.96 5.85
C ASP A 173 4.57 -9.59 6.79
N ASN A 174 4.29 -9.60 8.10
CA ASN A 174 5.27 -9.33 9.15
C ASN A 174 6.42 -10.35 9.15
N GLN A 175 6.17 -11.62 8.82
CA GLN A 175 7.22 -12.63 8.81
C GLN A 175 8.21 -12.36 7.68
N SER A 176 7.71 -12.12 6.47
CA SER A 176 8.55 -11.74 5.33
C SER A 176 9.30 -10.44 5.59
N PHE A 177 8.64 -9.45 6.21
CA PHE A 177 9.26 -8.18 6.58
C PHE A 177 10.44 -8.38 7.55
N TYR A 178 10.22 -9.08 8.66
CA TYR A 178 11.27 -9.33 9.65
C TYR A 178 12.43 -10.15 9.08
N ALA A 179 12.17 -11.13 8.23
CA ALA A 179 13.22 -11.89 7.54
C ALA A 179 14.10 -10.99 6.65
N GLN A 180 13.49 -10.06 5.89
CA GLN A 180 14.23 -9.12 5.03
C GLN A 180 15.20 -8.24 5.82
N ILE A 181 14.77 -7.75 6.99
CA ILE A 181 15.63 -6.92 7.85
C ILE A 181 16.57 -7.74 8.76
N GLY A 182 16.58 -9.07 8.65
CA GLY A 182 17.50 -9.96 9.36
C GLY A 182 17.10 -10.31 10.79
N LEU A 183 15.80 -10.29 11.09
CA LEU A 183 15.20 -10.64 12.38
C LEU A 183 14.34 -11.92 12.33
N GLY A 184 14.37 -12.66 11.22
CA GLY A 184 13.65 -13.91 10.99
C GLY A 184 14.57 -15.04 10.58
#